data_AF-W7SZM1-F1
#
_entry.id   AF-W7SZM1-F1
#
_cell.length_a   1.000
_cell.length_b   1.000
_cell.length_c   1.000
_cell.angle_alpha   90.00
_cell.angle_beta   90.00
_cell.angle_gamma   90.00
#
_symmetry.space_group_name_H-M   'P 1'
#
loop_
_entity.id
_entity.type
_entity.pdbx_description
1 polymer ?
#
loop_
_entity_poly.entity_id
_entity_poly.type
_entity_poly.pdbx_seq_one_letter_code
_entity_poly.pdbx_strand_id
1 'polypeptide(L)'
;MKALSCALLLVLGLCAPVLVPSTAHAATTLLSQGRPTTASSTEGDGYAAANAVDGNAGTRWASAWNDDQWLQVDLGSSQAISQVTLQWEAAYATSFEILVSDNATTGWHAVYSTTTGTGGQQTVPVSGTGRYVRMHGIKRVGGYGFSLWEFQVYGGGTDQPGGPQWNPVWTDNFPGAAGSAPNAGNWITANGPNPSSGEVETNTPANVALDGNGHVNLTALNNGGNWTSGRIESQRTDFAAPAGGQLMITASIKQPNVSNALGYWPAFRAYGSAYRGNLGAWPAVGEADIMEGVNGRAQSSETLHCGTVPGGNCGEYNGMTSGLGTCGDCQTAYHTYAEVIDRTLSDEQIRFTIDGQQVWQVRESQVGVSTWQAAVDHGFYLVFDLAIGGGYPNTVCDRSDDSRRPTSPSTATATST
;
A
#
# COMPACT_ATOMS: atom_id res chain seq x y z
N MET A 1 -84.51 -1.12 14.49
CA MET A 1 -84.07 0.27 14.73
C MET A 1 -82.66 0.23 15.29
N LYS A 2 -81.77 1.01 14.66
CA LYS A 2 -80.42 1.42 15.07
C LYS A 2 -79.30 0.37 15.04
N ALA A 3 -78.50 0.50 13.98
CA ALA A 3 -77.15 -0.03 13.82
C ALA A 3 -76.18 0.66 14.79
N LEU A 4 -75.17 -0.08 15.26
CA LEU A 4 -73.97 0.47 15.89
C LEU A 4 -72.76 -0.16 15.20
N SER A 5 -72.11 0.63 14.33
CA SER A 5 -70.83 0.29 13.71
C SER A 5 -69.71 0.54 14.71
N CYS A 6 -68.95 -0.50 15.05
CA CYS A 6 -67.73 -0.39 15.84
C CYS A 6 -66.54 -0.42 14.88
N ALA A 7 -65.85 0.71 14.72
CA ALA A 7 -64.67 0.83 13.87
C ALA A 7 -63.44 0.26 14.62
N LEU A 8 -62.87 -0.82 14.10
CA LEU A 8 -61.62 -1.40 14.56
C LEU A 8 -60.46 -0.68 13.85
N LEU A 9 -59.70 0.15 14.56
CA LEU A 9 -58.44 0.70 14.06
C LEU A 9 -57.39 -0.42 14.03
N LEU A 10 -56.97 -0.81 12.83
CA LEU A 10 -55.83 -1.70 12.60
C LEU A 10 -54.54 -0.86 12.64
N VAL A 11 -53.77 -0.96 13.72
CA VAL A 11 -52.42 -0.38 13.80
C VAL A 11 -51.46 -1.33 13.08
N LEU A 12 -51.10 -0.99 11.84
CA LEU A 12 -49.98 -1.63 11.15
C LEU A 12 -48.66 -1.16 11.79
N GLY A 13 -48.09 -1.98 12.66
CA GLY A 13 -46.71 -1.82 13.10
C GLY A 13 -45.76 -2.13 11.96
N LEU A 14 -45.16 -1.11 11.34
CA LEU A 14 -44.01 -1.28 10.45
C LEU A 14 -42.84 -1.81 11.29
N CYS A 15 -42.60 -3.12 11.22
CA CYS A 15 -41.36 -3.72 11.66
C CYS A 15 -40.33 -3.47 10.54
N ALA A 16 -39.64 -2.34 10.59
CA ALA A 16 -38.50 -2.10 9.71
C ALA A 16 -37.39 -3.11 10.09
N PRO A 17 -36.81 -3.85 9.12
CA PRO A 17 -35.65 -4.68 9.42
C PRO A 17 -34.51 -3.77 9.88
N VAL A 18 -34.00 -4.02 11.08
CA VAL A 18 -32.72 -3.45 11.52
C VAL A 18 -31.67 -4.08 10.62
N LEU A 19 -31.24 -3.34 9.60
CA LEU A 19 -30.02 -3.64 8.85
C LEU A 19 -28.86 -3.48 9.83
N VAL A 20 -28.37 -4.60 10.34
CA VAL A 20 -27.05 -4.63 10.97
C VAL A 20 -26.06 -4.34 9.84
N PRO A 21 -25.28 -3.25 9.86
CA PRO A 21 -24.28 -3.03 8.83
C PRO A 21 -23.28 -4.18 8.93
N SER A 22 -23.25 -5.03 7.89
CA SER A 22 -22.13 -5.93 7.69
C SER A 22 -20.91 -5.05 7.48
N THR A 23 -19.88 -5.19 8.32
CA THR A 23 -18.55 -4.66 8.02
C THR A 23 -18.15 -5.20 6.67
N ALA A 24 -18.13 -4.34 5.65
CA ALA A 24 -17.56 -4.69 4.35
C ALA A 24 -16.08 -4.97 4.58
N HIS A 25 -15.69 -6.24 4.49
CA HIS A 25 -14.27 -6.59 4.37
C HIS A 25 -13.75 -5.93 3.09
N ALA A 26 -12.61 -5.25 3.18
CA ALA A 26 -11.89 -4.77 2.01
C ALA A 26 -11.76 -5.93 1.01
N ALA A 27 -12.05 -5.68 -0.26
CA ALA A 27 -11.93 -6.70 -1.30
C ALA A 27 -10.46 -7.17 -1.37
N THR A 28 -10.23 -8.47 -1.19
CA THR A 28 -8.89 -9.04 -1.28
C THR A 28 -8.36 -8.89 -2.72
N THR A 29 -7.12 -8.42 -2.88
CA THR A 29 -6.51 -8.20 -4.21
C THR A 29 -6.11 -9.52 -4.84
N LEU A 30 -6.42 -9.74 -6.11
CA LEU A 30 -5.96 -10.93 -6.85
C LEU A 30 -4.48 -10.76 -7.25
N LEU A 31 -3.60 -11.55 -6.63
CA LEU A 31 -2.15 -11.45 -6.77
C LEU A 31 -1.55 -12.33 -7.87
N SER A 32 -2.20 -13.47 -8.20
CA SER A 32 -1.64 -14.48 -9.12
C SER A 32 -1.90 -14.21 -10.59
N GLN A 33 -2.83 -13.32 -10.94
CA GLN A 33 -3.26 -13.10 -12.33
C GLN A 33 -2.09 -12.67 -13.23
N GLY A 34 -1.86 -13.40 -14.32
CA GLY A 34 -0.81 -13.14 -15.30
C GLY A 34 0.62 -13.33 -14.77
N ARG A 35 0.79 -13.88 -13.57
CA ARG A 35 2.11 -14.09 -12.96
C ARG A 35 2.85 -15.29 -13.54
N PRO A 36 4.20 -15.31 -13.50
CA PRO A 36 4.96 -16.47 -13.94
C PRO A 36 4.62 -17.73 -13.14
N THR A 37 4.50 -18.87 -13.83
CA THR A 37 4.18 -20.16 -13.22
C THR A 37 5.16 -21.24 -13.62
N THR A 38 5.39 -22.20 -12.74
CA THR A 38 6.07 -23.47 -13.05
C THR A 38 5.23 -24.63 -12.53
N ALA A 39 5.41 -25.80 -13.12
CA ALA A 39 4.72 -27.02 -12.69
C ALA A 39 5.67 -28.21 -12.72
N SER A 40 5.36 -29.21 -11.89
CA SER A 40 6.02 -30.52 -11.88
C SER A 40 5.98 -31.23 -13.24
N SER A 41 4.88 -31.10 -13.96
CA SER A 41 4.66 -31.68 -15.28
C SER A 41 3.52 -30.99 -16.02
N THR A 42 3.37 -31.35 -17.30
CA THR A 42 2.20 -31.00 -18.11
C THR A 42 1.71 -32.24 -18.85
N GLU A 43 0.40 -32.33 -19.12
CA GLU A 43 -0.21 -33.40 -19.92
C GLU A 43 0.16 -33.31 -21.41
N GLY A 44 0.55 -32.12 -21.88
CA GLY A 44 0.98 -31.83 -23.25
C GLY A 44 0.97 -30.33 -23.56
N ASP A 45 1.33 -29.97 -24.80
CA ASP A 45 1.60 -28.58 -25.23
C ASP A 45 0.41 -27.61 -25.06
N GLY A 46 -0.82 -28.10 -24.95
CA GLY A 46 -2.03 -27.28 -24.72
C GLY A 46 -2.37 -27.02 -23.26
N TYR A 47 -1.61 -27.57 -22.30
CA TYR A 47 -1.96 -27.61 -20.89
C TYR A 47 -0.90 -26.96 -19.99
N ALA A 48 -0.33 -25.86 -20.48
CA ALA A 48 0.74 -25.13 -19.80
C ALA A 48 0.31 -24.62 -18.43
N ALA A 49 1.27 -24.50 -17.51
CA ALA A 49 1.06 -23.96 -16.16
C ALA A 49 0.42 -22.55 -16.17
N ALA A 50 0.81 -21.73 -17.14
CA ALA A 50 0.33 -20.35 -17.27
C ALA A 50 -1.18 -20.25 -17.53
N ASN A 51 -1.78 -21.29 -18.10
CA ASN A 51 -3.22 -21.34 -18.36
C ASN A 51 -4.06 -21.31 -17.08
N ALA A 52 -3.49 -21.67 -15.93
CA ALA A 52 -4.21 -21.63 -14.66
C ALA A 52 -4.16 -20.26 -13.98
N VAL A 53 -3.54 -19.25 -14.58
CA VAL A 53 -3.49 -17.88 -14.02
C VAL A 53 -3.74 -16.83 -15.10
N ASP A 54 -4.30 -17.21 -16.24
CA ASP A 54 -4.49 -16.34 -17.41
C ASP A 54 -5.85 -15.62 -17.39
N GLY A 55 -6.77 -15.99 -16.49
CA GLY A 55 -8.06 -15.34 -16.29
C GLY A 55 -9.10 -15.82 -17.30
N ASN A 56 -8.82 -16.90 -18.00
CA ASN A 56 -9.67 -17.50 -19.00
C ASN A 56 -10.11 -18.90 -18.56
N ALA A 57 -11.35 -19.00 -18.08
CA ALA A 57 -11.96 -20.27 -17.67
C ALA A 57 -12.17 -21.31 -18.81
N GLY A 58 -11.73 -21.02 -20.04
CA GLY A 58 -11.69 -21.95 -21.17
C GLY A 58 -10.33 -22.62 -21.40
N THR A 59 -9.28 -22.20 -20.70
CA THR A 59 -7.92 -22.77 -20.76
C THR A 59 -7.55 -23.37 -19.40
N ARG A 60 -6.75 -24.45 -19.40
CA ARG A 60 -6.39 -25.15 -18.15
C ARG A 60 -4.92 -25.57 -18.12
N TRP A 61 -4.35 -25.60 -16.93
CA TRP A 61 -3.19 -26.45 -16.66
C TRP A 61 -3.68 -27.89 -16.41
N ALA A 62 -2.89 -28.86 -16.86
CA ALA A 62 -3.12 -30.27 -16.57
C ALA A 62 -1.78 -30.98 -16.36
N SER A 63 -1.66 -31.79 -15.32
CA SER A 63 -0.45 -32.56 -15.02
C SER A 63 -0.40 -33.89 -15.77
N ALA A 64 0.76 -34.53 -15.75
CA ALA A 64 0.87 -35.96 -16.03
C ALA A 64 -0.05 -36.78 -15.10
N TRP A 65 -0.42 -37.99 -15.54
CA TRP A 65 -1.41 -38.85 -14.86
C TRP A 65 -0.81 -39.65 -13.69
N ASN A 66 -0.13 -38.95 -12.78
CA ASN A 66 0.45 -39.48 -11.56
C ASN A 66 -0.01 -38.67 -10.35
N ASP A 67 -0.03 -39.31 -9.18
CA ASP A 67 -0.13 -38.60 -7.91
C ASP A 67 1.15 -37.75 -7.69
N ASP A 68 1.18 -36.93 -6.65
CA ASP A 68 2.34 -36.10 -6.28
C ASP A 68 2.77 -35.12 -7.39
N GLN A 69 1.84 -34.24 -7.78
CA GLN A 69 2.09 -33.19 -8.77
C GLN A 69 1.79 -31.83 -8.19
N TRP A 70 2.50 -30.82 -8.67
CA TRP A 70 2.32 -29.44 -8.22
C TRP A 70 2.31 -28.45 -9.38
N LEU A 71 1.63 -27.33 -9.12
CA LEU A 71 1.64 -26.08 -9.87
C LEU A 71 1.97 -24.95 -8.89
N GLN A 72 2.87 -24.05 -9.26
CA GLN A 72 3.18 -22.87 -8.45
C GLN A 72 3.20 -21.58 -9.26
N VAL A 73 2.95 -20.48 -8.56
CA VAL A 73 2.98 -19.12 -9.10
C VAL A 73 4.03 -18.29 -8.35
N ASP A 74 4.76 -17.45 -9.09
CA ASP A 74 5.66 -16.41 -8.56
C ASP A 74 4.93 -15.07 -8.50
N LEU A 75 4.62 -14.59 -7.29
CA LEU A 75 3.91 -13.33 -7.08
C LEU A 75 4.77 -12.09 -7.38
N GLY A 76 6.06 -12.27 -7.69
CA GLY A 76 7.02 -11.21 -8.01
C GLY A 76 7.77 -10.67 -6.77
N SER A 77 7.11 -10.62 -5.62
CA SER A 77 7.68 -10.29 -4.32
C SER A 77 6.96 -11.07 -3.21
N SER A 78 7.48 -11.05 -1.98
CA SER A 78 6.81 -11.73 -0.86
C SER A 78 5.53 -10.98 -0.49
N GLN A 79 4.40 -11.68 -0.53
CA GLN A 79 3.07 -11.10 -0.32
C GLN A 79 2.37 -11.80 0.85
N ALA A 80 1.57 -11.05 1.59
CA ALA A 80 0.59 -11.63 2.51
C ALA A 80 -0.56 -12.23 1.70
N ILE A 81 -0.92 -13.48 2.01
CA ILE A 81 -1.94 -14.25 1.30
C ILE A 81 -3.06 -14.57 2.27
N SER A 82 -4.29 -14.21 1.89
CA SER A 82 -5.49 -14.34 2.73
C SER A 82 -6.48 -15.38 2.21
N GLN A 83 -6.44 -15.69 0.91
CA GLN A 83 -7.36 -16.63 0.29
C GLN A 83 -6.75 -17.26 -0.96
N VAL A 84 -7.08 -18.53 -1.20
CA VAL A 84 -6.83 -19.20 -2.47
C VAL A 84 -8.15 -19.71 -3.03
N THR A 85 -8.41 -19.49 -4.30
CA THR A 85 -9.51 -20.12 -5.03
C THR A 85 -8.95 -21.00 -6.13
N LEU A 86 -9.33 -22.28 -6.09
CA LEU A 86 -9.01 -23.28 -7.10
C LEU A 86 -10.26 -23.56 -7.90
N GLN A 87 -10.20 -23.38 -9.22
CA GLN A 87 -11.25 -23.83 -10.13
C GLN A 87 -10.78 -25.10 -10.82
N TRP A 88 -11.20 -26.23 -10.29
CA TRP A 88 -10.82 -27.53 -10.82
C TRP A 88 -11.61 -27.90 -12.08
N GLU A 89 -10.97 -28.67 -12.95
CA GLU A 89 -11.67 -29.51 -13.93
C GLU A 89 -12.25 -30.77 -13.23
N ALA A 90 -12.94 -31.65 -13.95
CA ALA A 90 -13.35 -32.96 -13.42
C ALA A 90 -12.17 -33.79 -12.88
N ALA A 91 -10.95 -33.57 -13.38
CA ALA A 91 -9.71 -34.14 -12.89
C ALA A 91 -9.11 -33.31 -11.72
N TYR A 92 -9.55 -33.56 -10.49
CA TYR A 92 -9.18 -32.79 -9.30
C TYR A 92 -8.43 -33.60 -8.23
N ALA A 93 -7.88 -32.88 -7.24
CA ALA A 93 -7.25 -33.46 -6.06
C ALA A 93 -8.25 -33.75 -4.94
N THR A 94 -8.33 -35.01 -4.49
CA THR A 94 -9.02 -35.35 -3.23
C THR A 94 -8.12 -35.07 -2.03
N SER A 95 -6.79 -35.18 -2.18
CA SER A 95 -5.83 -34.72 -1.17
C SER A 95 -4.88 -33.71 -1.78
N PHE A 96 -4.73 -32.55 -1.15
CA PHE A 96 -3.79 -31.52 -1.58
C PHE A 96 -3.38 -30.58 -0.44
N GLU A 97 -2.30 -29.85 -0.69
CA GLU A 97 -1.81 -28.77 0.16
C GLU A 97 -1.68 -27.48 -0.64
N ILE A 98 -1.84 -26.34 0.04
CA ILE A 98 -1.35 -25.05 -0.42
C ILE A 98 -0.10 -24.73 0.39
N LEU A 99 1.01 -24.54 -0.31
CA LEU A 99 2.32 -24.25 0.27
C LEU A 99 2.76 -22.85 -0.14
N VAL A 100 3.54 -22.18 0.71
CA VAL A 100 4.19 -20.91 0.38
C VAL A 100 5.70 -20.96 0.67
N SER A 101 6.48 -20.17 -0.06
CA SER A 101 7.95 -20.06 0.07
C SER A 101 8.44 -18.70 -0.42
N ASP A 102 9.57 -18.22 0.09
CA ASP A 102 10.23 -17.00 -0.40
C ASP A 102 11.12 -17.23 -1.63
N ASN A 103 11.57 -18.47 -1.88
CA ASN A 103 12.64 -18.75 -2.86
C ASN A 103 12.35 -19.90 -3.84
N ALA A 104 11.15 -20.49 -3.80
CA ALA A 104 10.69 -21.60 -4.64
C ALA A 104 11.43 -22.95 -4.50
N THR A 105 12.66 -22.98 -4.01
CA THR A 105 13.50 -24.19 -3.97
C THR A 105 13.43 -24.92 -2.64
N THR A 106 13.37 -24.18 -1.54
CA THR A 106 13.39 -24.69 -0.16
C THR A 106 12.44 -23.87 0.73
N GLY A 107 12.27 -24.26 1.98
CA GLY A 107 11.49 -23.49 2.96
C GLY A 107 9.98 -23.45 2.69
N TRP A 108 9.46 -24.44 1.95
CA TRP A 108 8.03 -24.59 1.74
C TRP A 108 7.33 -24.94 3.06
N HIS A 109 6.26 -24.22 3.36
CA HIS A 109 5.40 -24.51 4.50
C HIS A 109 3.94 -24.50 4.07
N ALA A 110 3.15 -25.42 4.62
CA ALA A 110 1.74 -25.54 4.32
C ALA A 110 0.93 -24.46 5.06
N VAL A 111 0.13 -23.72 4.30
CA VAL A 111 -0.88 -22.78 4.82
C VAL A 111 -2.30 -23.35 4.75
N TYR A 112 -2.46 -24.49 4.06
CA TYR A 112 -3.69 -25.27 4.01
C TYR A 112 -3.38 -26.73 3.62
N SER A 113 -4.13 -27.68 4.16
CA SER A 113 -4.12 -29.07 3.73
C SER A 113 -5.51 -29.71 3.85
N THR A 114 -5.80 -30.65 2.97
CA THR A 114 -7.03 -31.45 3.03
C THR A 114 -6.82 -32.83 2.41
N THR A 115 -7.61 -33.79 2.87
CA THR A 115 -7.71 -35.16 2.31
C THR A 115 -9.11 -35.44 1.74
N THR A 116 -9.98 -34.43 1.72
CA THR A 116 -11.40 -34.54 1.30
C THR A 116 -11.79 -33.46 0.29
N GLY A 117 -10.86 -33.08 -0.59
CA GLY A 117 -11.09 -32.15 -1.69
C GLY A 117 -12.27 -32.57 -2.56
N THR A 118 -13.11 -31.59 -2.94
CA THR A 118 -14.41 -31.84 -3.58
C THR A 118 -14.39 -31.61 -5.09
N GLY A 119 -13.32 -31.02 -5.63
CA GLY A 119 -13.30 -30.52 -7.00
C GLY A 119 -14.20 -29.29 -7.18
N GLY A 120 -14.52 -28.95 -8.43
CA GLY A 120 -15.26 -27.73 -8.76
C GLY A 120 -14.53 -26.46 -8.33
N GLN A 121 -15.27 -25.40 -7.99
CA GLN A 121 -14.67 -24.22 -7.37
C GLN A 121 -14.51 -24.45 -5.87
N GLN A 122 -13.25 -24.39 -5.39
CA GLN A 122 -12.91 -24.45 -3.97
C GLN A 122 -12.21 -23.18 -3.55
N THR A 123 -12.87 -22.39 -2.71
CA THR A 123 -12.27 -21.23 -2.05
C THR A 123 -11.86 -21.63 -0.64
N VAL A 124 -10.56 -21.49 -0.35
CA VAL A 124 -9.97 -21.81 0.95
C VAL A 124 -9.39 -20.53 1.56
N PRO A 125 -9.82 -20.14 2.78
CA PRO A 125 -9.12 -19.10 3.52
C PRO A 125 -7.75 -19.65 3.90
N VAL A 126 -6.71 -18.84 3.70
CA VAL A 126 -5.34 -19.18 4.07
C VAL A 126 -4.72 -18.01 4.81
N SER A 127 -3.63 -18.29 5.51
CA SER A 127 -2.91 -17.28 6.27
C SER A 127 -1.43 -17.60 6.15
N GLY A 128 -0.69 -16.74 5.48
CA GLY A 128 0.76 -16.86 5.35
C GLY A 128 1.37 -15.77 4.49
N THR A 129 2.69 -15.69 4.51
CA THR A 129 3.48 -14.77 3.71
C THR A 129 4.44 -15.56 2.83
N GLY A 130 4.56 -15.20 1.56
CA GLY A 130 5.53 -15.79 0.67
C GLY A 130 5.50 -15.19 -0.72
N ARG A 131 6.61 -15.31 -1.44
CA ARG A 131 6.69 -14.90 -2.85
C ARG A 131 6.09 -15.94 -3.79
N TYR A 132 6.24 -17.21 -3.45
CA TYR A 132 5.76 -18.32 -4.25
C TYR A 132 4.64 -19.04 -3.55
N VAL A 133 3.58 -19.36 -4.29
CA VAL A 133 2.45 -20.14 -3.79
C VAL A 133 2.30 -21.38 -4.67
N ARG A 134 2.17 -22.54 -4.04
CA ARG A 134 2.11 -23.83 -4.72
C ARG A 134 0.86 -24.58 -4.30
N MET A 135 0.08 -25.03 -5.28
CA MET A 135 -0.87 -26.11 -5.10
C MET A 135 -0.11 -27.42 -5.30
N HIS A 136 -0.12 -28.28 -4.27
CA HIS A 136 0.51 -29.59 -4.30
C HIS A 136 -0.55 -30.68 -4.16
N GLY A 137 -0.88 -31.32 -5.29
CA GLY A 137 -1.80 -32.44 -5.36
C GLY A 137 -1.13 -33.73 -4.91
N ILE A 138 -1.63 -34.29 -3.81
CA ILE A 138 -1.14 -35.54 -3.20
C ILE A 138 -1.90 -36.75 -3.73
N LYS A 139 -3.24 -36.66 -3.82
CA LYS A 139 -4.10 -37.76 -4.27
C LYS A 139 -5.13 -37.27 -5.28
N ARG A 140 -5.22 -37.96 -6.41
CA ARG A 140 -6.20 -37.69 -7.48
C ARG A 140 -7.54 -38.33 -7.18
N VAL A 141 -8.62 -37.74 -7.69
CA VAL A 141 -9.97 -38.33 -7.65
C VAL A 141 -10.10 -39.60 -8.50
N GLY A 142 -9.35 -39.70 -9.60
CA GLY A 142 -9.49 -40.76 -10.59
C GLY A 142 -8.20 -41.05 -11.39
N GLY A 143 -8.35 -41.61 -12.59
CA GLY A 143 -7.23 -42.05 -13.43
C GLY A 143 -6.47 -40.95 -14.16
N TYR A 144 -7.08 -39.77 -14.34
CA TYR A 144 -6.48 -38.58 -14.96
C TYR A 144 -5.60 -37.80 -13.99
N GLY A 145 -4.77 -36.87 -14.49
CA GLY A 145 -3.91 -35.99 -13.68
C GLY A 145 -4.68 -35.00 -12.81
N PHE A 146 -4.00 -33.95 -12.33
CA PHE A 146 -4.63 -32.79 -11.71
C PHE A 146 -4.83 -31.71 -12.76
N SER A 147 -5.95 -31.00 -12.72
CA SER A 147 -6.22 -29.94 -13.67
C SER A 147 -7.01 -28.77 -13.10
N LEU A 148 -6.52 -27.56 -13.39
CA LEU A 148 -7.08 -26.30 -12.92
C LEU A 148 -7.37 -25.40 -14.12
N TRP A 149 -8.61 -24.93 -14.21
CA TRP A 149 -8.98 -23.78 -15.03
C TRP A 149 -8.35 -22.51 -14.47
N GLU A 150 -8.41 -22.32 -13.14
CA GLU A 150 -7.85 -21.13 -12.47
C GLU A 150 -7.25 -21.47 -11.10
N PHE A 151 -6.13 -20.82 -10.78
CA PHE A 151 -5.42 -20.83 -9.51
C PHE A 151 -5.25 -19.38 -9.03
N GLN A 152 -6.24 -18.92 -8.28
CA GLN A 152 -6.36 -17.53 -7.86
C GLN A 152 -5.83 -17.38 -6.44
N VAL A 153 -4.75 -16.62 -6.28
CA VAL A 153 -4.17 -16.28 -4.98
C VAL A 153 -4.55 -14.85 -4.66
N TYR A 154 -5.21 -14.63 -3.53
CA TYR A 154 -5.64 -13.33 -3.07
C TYR A 154 -4.88 -12.90 -1.82
N GLY A 155 -4.61 -11.60 -1.73
CA GLY A 155 -3.86 -10.98 -0.65
C GLY A 155 -3.86 -9.46 -0.77
N GLY A 156 -2.95 -8.78 -0.08
CA GLY A 156 -2.89 -7.31 -0.06
C GLY A 156 -4.00 -6.70 0.82
N GLY A 157 -3.58 -6.03 1.88
CA GLY A 157 -4.43 -5.53 2.97
C GLY A 157 -3.69 -5.69 4.29
N THR A 158 -3.80 -4.71 5.19
CA THR A 158 -2.98 -4.44 6.37
C THR A 158 -2.88 -5.53 7.46
N ASP A 159 -3.34 -6.74 7.21
CA ASP A 159 -3.21 -7.85 8.15
C ASP A 159 -2.18 -8.85 7.61
N GLN A 160 -0.93 -8.63 7.99
CA GLN A 160 0.19 -9.53 7.68
C GLN A 160 0.16 -10.73 8.64
N PRO A 161 -0.08 -11.98 8.19
CA PRO A 161 0.10 -13.14 9.05
C PRO A 161 1.53 -13.63 8.88
N GLY A 162 2.37 -13.39 9.90
CA GLY A 162 3.77 -13.84 9.97
C GLY A 162 4.78 -12.74 10.35
N GLY A 163 4.40 -11.47 10.30
CA GLY A 163 5.12 -10.39 10.98
C GLY A 163 4.38 -9.97 12.25
N PRO A 164 4.85 -8.92 12.95
CA PRO A 164 4.14 -8.41 14.12
C PRO A 164 2.68 -8.14 13.74
N GLN A 165 1.75 -8.74 14.48
CA GLN A 165 0.32 -8.48 14.34
C GLN A 165 0.09 -7.03 14.78
N TRP A 166 -0.09 -6.13 13.82
CA TRP A 166 -0.34 -4.72 14.09
C TRP A 166 -1.78 -4.54 14.56
N ASN A 167 -1.98 -3.80 15.64
CA ASN A 167 -3.30 -3.33 16.04
C ASN A 167 -3.48 -1.92 15.46
N PRO A 168 -4.48 -1.67 14.60
CA PRO A 168 -4.70 -0.35 14.03
C PRO A 168 -4.94 0.70 15.12
N VAL A 169 -4.08 1.71 15.17
CA VAL A 169 -4.24 2.87 16.08
C VAL A 169 -5.08 3.98 15.47
N TRP A 170 -5.15 4.02 14.14
CA TRP A 170 -5.92 4.94 13.32
C TRP A 170 -5.89 4.49 11.86
N THR A 171 -6.98 4.70 11.14
CA THR A 171 -7.07 4.47 9.69
C THR A 171 -7.98 5.52 9.06
N ASP A 172 -7.74 5.84 7.80
CA ASP A 172 -8.67 6.56 6.94
C ASP A 172 -8.55 6.01 5.53
N ASN A 173 -9.58 5.27 5.10
CA ASN A 173 -9.66 4.68 3.76
C ASN A 173 -10.35 5.63 2.77
N PHE A 174 -10.30 6.94 3.04
CA PHE A 174 -10.84 8.03 2.23
C PHE A 174 -12.27 7.80 1.68
N PRO A 175 -13.25 7.43 2.52
CA PRO A 175 -14.60 7.18 2.04
C PRO A 175 -15.29 8.47 1.61
N GLY A 176 -16.01 8.43 0.49
CA GLY A 176 -16.83 9.56 0.05
C GLY A 176 -17.11 9.52 -1.44
N ALA A 177 -17.86 10.52 -1.92
CA ALA A 177 -18.22 10.63 -3.33
C ALA A 177 -17.08 11.25 -4.14
N ALA A 178 -17.00 10.91 -5.43
CA ALA A 178 -16.06 11.55 -6.34
C ALA A 178 -16.22 13.08 -6.33
N GLY A 179 -15.11 13.82 -6.18
CA GLY A 179 -15.08 15.27 -6.14
C GLY A 179 -15.36 15.90 -4.77
N SER A 180 -15.73 15.14 -3.74
CA SER A 180 -15.87 15.69 -2.38
C SER A 180 -14.51 15.85 -1.69
N ALA A 181 -14.42 16.75 -0.70
CA ALA A 181 -13.24 16.87 0.14
C ALA A 181 -13.07 15.66 1.08
N PRO A 182 -11.84 15.35 1.52
CA PRO A 182 -11.61 14.37 2.58
C PRO A 182 -12.22 14.84 3.92
N ASN A 183 -12.40 13.92 4.86
CA ASN A 183 -13.03 14.20 6.15
C ASN A 183 -12.24 15.26 6.94
N ALA A 184 -12.83 16.44 7.17
CA ALA A 184 -12.21 17.54 7.90
C ALA A 184 -11.93 17.24 9.38
N GLY A 185 -12.58 16.22 9.96
CA GLY A 185 -12.26 15.70 11.30
C GLY A 185 -10.97 14.88 11.33
N ASN A 186 -10.52 14.38 10.19
CA ASN A 186 -9.27 13.65 10.02
C ASN A 186 -8.16 14.51 9.42
N TRP A 187 -8.51 15.43 8.52
CA TRP A 187 -7.56 16.16 7.69
C TRP A 187 -7.72 17.68 7.76
N ILE A 188 -6.59 18.37 7.81
CA ILE A 188 -6.44 19.80 7.55
C ILE A 188 -6.02 19.94 6.09
N THR A 189 -6.79 20.67 5.29
CA THR A 189 -6.42 20.97 3.90
C THR A 189 -5.74 22.34 3.83
N ALA A 190 -4.53 22.37 3.29
CA ALA A 190 -3.77 23.60 3.16
C ALA A 190 -4.42 24.57 2.15
N ASN A 191 -4.35 25.87 2.46
CA ASN A 191 -4.83 26.93 1.58
C ASN A 191 -3.89 28.13 1.66
N GLY A 192 -3.00 28.27 0.69
CA GLY A 192 -1.97 29.31 0.68
C GLY A 192 -0.62 28.85 0.11
N PRO A 193 0.37 29.74 0.11
CA PRO A 193 1.70 29.42 -0.40
C PRO A 193 2.38 28.34 0.45
N ASN A 194 3.31 27.61 -0.15
CA ASN A 194 4.15 26.66 0.57
C ASN A 194 5.15 27.42 1.47
N PRO A 195 5.32 27.03 2.75
CA PRO A 195 6.23 27.72 3.66
C PRO A 195 7.74 27.56 3.38
N SER A 196 8.22 26.70 2.48
CA SER A 196 9.69 26.50 2.33
C SER A 196 10.19 25.94 0.98
N SER A 197 11.51 25.66 0.95
CA SER A 197 12.35 24.99 -0.08
C SER A 197 12.41 25.53 -1.53
N GLY A 198 11.62 26.56 -1.86
CA GLY A 198 11.62 27.18 -3.20
C GLY A 198 10.58 26.58 -4.16
N GLU A 199 9.63 25.83 -3.63
CA GLU A 199 8.43 25.36 -4.32
C GLU A 199 7.60 26.54 -4.87
N VAL A 200 6.92 26.34 -6.00
CA VAL A 200 6.26 27.42 -6.76
C VAL A 200 4.73 27.34 -6.77
N GLU A 201 4.14 26.29 -6.21
CA GLU A 201 2.70 26.14 -6.15
C GLU A 201 2.05 26.95 -5.02
N THR A 202 0.78 27.28 -5.21
CA THR A 202 -0.13 27.66 -4.13
C THR A 202 -1.03 26.46 -3.81
N ASN A 203 -1.01 26.01 -2.56
CA ASN A 203 -1.90 24.94 -2.12
C ASN A 203 -3.35 25.44 -2.07
N THR A 204 -4.30 24.68 -2.62
CA THR A 204 -5.73 25.04 -2.54
C THR A 204 -6.61 23.82 -2.27
N PRO A 205 -7.75 23.98 -1.56
CA PRO A 205 -8.70 22.89 -1.37
C PRO A 205 -9.29 22.32 -2.67
N ALA A 206 -9.31 23.09 -3.76
CA ALA A 206 -9.83 22.62 -5.05
C ALA A 206 -8.92 21.57 -5.71
N ASN A 207 -7.67 21.46 -5.26
CA ASN A 207 -6.70 20.47 -5.73
C ASN A 207 -6.75 19.16 -4.92
N VAL A 208 -7.64 19.05 -3.92
CA VAL A 208 -7.77 17.89 -3.04
C VAL A 208 -9.18 17.33 -3.15
N ALA A 209 -9.33 16.15 -3.72
CA ALA A 209 -10.65 15.54 -3.92
C ALA A 209 -10.61 14.02 -3.77
N LEU A 210 -11.69 13.45 -3.25
CA LEU A 210 -11.92 12.02 -3.26
C LEU A 210 -12.26 11.54 -4.67
N ASP A 211 -11.88 10.32 -5.03
CA ASP A 211 -12.16 9.75 -6.36
C ASP A 211 -13.46 8.92 -6.42
N GLY A 212 -14.08 8.67 -5.26
CA GLY A 212 -15.28 7.84 -5.13
C GLY A 212 -15.02 6.35 -4.92
N ASN A 213 -13.76 5.92 -4.92
CA ASN A 213 -13.33 4.52 -4.82
C ASN A 213 -12.48 4.26 -3.56
N GLY A 214 -12.52 5.15 -2.58
CA GLY A 214 -11.74 5.03 -1.35
C GLY A 214 -10.35 5.64 -1.44
N HIS A 215 -10.15 6.62 -2.34
CA HIS A 215 -8.87 7.30 -2.47
C HIS A 215 -9.00 8.83 -2.42
N VAL A 216 -7.93 9.49 -1.96
CA VAL A 216 -7.75 10.94 -2.12
C VAL A 216 -6.78 11.23 -3.26
N ASN A 217 -7.13 12.21 -4.08
CA ASN A 217 -6.35 12.73 -5.19
C ASN A 217 -5.80 14.11 -4.83
N LEU A 218 -4.47 14.26 -4.94
CA LEU A 218 -3.80 15.56 -4.91
C LEU A 218 -3.41 15.93 -6.34
N THR A 219 -4.03 16.96 -6.89
CA THR A 219 -3.90 17.30 -8.30
C THR A 219 -3.17 18.62 -8.50
N ALA A 220 -2.00 18.58 -9.16
CA ALA A 220 -1.32 19.81 -9.57
C ALA A 220 -1.93 20.37 -10.86
N LEU A 221 -2.14 21.68 -10.92
CA LEU A 221 -2.69 22.40 -12.07
C LEU A 221 -1.84 23.61 -12.42
N ASN A 222 -1.59 23.82 -13.71
CA ASN A 222 -0.83 24.94 -14.25
C ASN A 222 -1.71 25.83 -15.13
N ASN A 223 -1.79 27.12 -14.77
CA ASN A 223 -2.44 28.14 -15.59
C ASN A 223 -1.42 29.23 -15.96
N GLY A 224 -0.78 29.07 -17.12
CA GLY A 224 0.15 30.07 -17.67
C GLY A 224 1.40 30.30 -16.79
N GLY A 225 1.88 29.26 -16.11
CA GLY A 225 3.02 29.32 -15.19
C GLY A 225 2.65 29.51 -13.72
N ASN A 226 1.37 29.73 -13.42
CA ASN A 226 0.84 29.75 -12.05
C ASN A 226 0.44 28.33 -11.65
N TRP A 227 1.15 27.77 -10.69
CA TRP A 227 0.90 26.42 -10.20
C TRP A 227 0.01 26.43 -8.97
N THR A 228 -0.94 25.51 -8.94
CA THR A 228 -1.71 25.16 -7.74
C THR A 228 -1.59 23.67 -7.48
N SER A 229 -1.65 23.27 -6.21
CA SER A 229 -1.58 21.86 -5.83
C SER A 229 -2.32 21.57 -4.53
N GLY A 230 -2.27 20.31 -4.09
CA GLY A 230 -2.91 19.83 -2.88
C GLY A 230 -1.87 19.46 -1.82
N ARG A 231 -2.18 19.85 -0.57
CA ARG A 231 -1.51 19.38 0.65
C ARG A 231 -2.56 19.13 1.73
N ILE A 232 -2.48 17.97 2.38
CA ILE A 232 -3.29 17.63 3.55
C ILE A 232 -2.42 17.18 4.70
N GLU A 233 -2.83 17.52 5.92
CA GLU A 233 -2.15 17.11 7.16
C GLU A 233 -3.15 16.44 8.09
N SER A 234 -2.75 15.41 8.84
CA SER A 234 -3.64 14.80 9.82
C SER A 234 -3.99 15.78 10.94
N GLN A 235 -5.24 15.80 11.39
CA GLN A 235 -5.63 16.56 12.59
C GLN A 235 -4.86 16.09 13.82
N ARG A 236 -4.72 14.77 13.97
CA ARG A 236 -3.90 14.12 15.00
C ARG A 236 -2.42 14.44 14.83
N THR A 237 -1.74 14.57 15.96
CA THR A 237 -0.29 14.82 16.07
C THR A 237 0.38 13.85 17.05
N ASP A 238 -0.34 12.81 17.47
CA ASP A 238 0.00 11.93 18.59
C ASP A 238 0.42 10.53 18.12
N PHE A 239 0.75 10.36 16.84
CA PHE A 239 1.29 9.11 16.32
C PHE A 239 2.70 8.91 16.86
N ALA A 240 2.87 8.06 17.88
CA ALA A 240 4.16 7.77 18.49
C ALA A 240 4.29 6.27 18.77
N ALA A 241 5.49 5.72 18.55
CA ALA A 241 5.82 4.41 19.09
C ALA A 241 5.97 4.51 20.63
N PRO A 242 5.28 3.66 21.41
CA PRO A 242 5.51 3.62 22.84
C PRO A 242 6.93 3.11 23.12
N ALA A 243 7.55 3.56 24.21
CA ALA A 243 8.82 3.01 24.67
C ALA A 243 8.69 1.48 24.89
N GLY A 244 9.62 0.70 24.34
CA GLY A 244 9.54 -0.76 24.36
C GLY A 244 8.53 -1.36 23.37
N GLY A 245 7.96 -0.56 22.47
CA GLY A 245 7.03 -1.02 21.44
C GLY A 245 7.39 -0.51 20.04
N GLN A 246 6.44 -0.67 19.12
CA GLN A 246 6.63 -0.29 17.72
C GLN A 246 5.41 0.48 17.20
N LEU A 247 5.62 1.33 16.21
CA LEU A 247 4.58 1.96 15.42
C LEU A 247 4.90 1.77 13.94
N MET A 248 3.90 1.39 13.15
CA MET A 248 3.96 1.44 11.69
C MET A 248 3.05 2.57 11.19
N ILE A 249 3.62 3.45 10.38
CA ILE A 249 2.87 4.46 9.62
C ILE A 249 2.96 4.03 8.15
N THR A 250 1.82 3.81 7.50
CA THR A 250 1.78 3.27 6.13
C THR A 250 0.66 3.88 5.31
N ALA A 251 0.88 3.98 4.00
CA ALA A 251 -0.10 4.37 3.00
C ALA A 251 0.16 3.64 1.68
N SER A 252 -0.89 3.32 0.94
CA SER A 252 -0.77 2.82 -0.43
C SER A 252 -0.95 3.98 -1.39
N ILE A 253 0.06 4.24 -2.21
CA ILE A 253 0.18 5.45 -3.03
C ILE A 253 0.54 5.07 -4.47
N LYS A 254 -0.12 5.73 -5.42
CA LYS A 254 0.29 5.77 -6.82
C LYS A 254 0.84 7.16 -7.12
N GLN A 255 2.10 7.22 -7.56
CA GLN A 255 2.76 8.49 -7.88
C GLN A 255 2.18 9.12 -9.17
N PRO A 256 2.37 10.44 -9.36
CA PRO A 256 1.91 11.14 -10.55
C PRO A 256 2.45 10.54 -11.86
N ASN A 257 1.54 10.15 -12.75
CA ASN A 257 1.86 9.61 -14.07
C ASN A 257 1.66 10.67 -15.16
N VAL A 258 2.69 11.45 -15.45
CA VAL A 258 2.64 12.50 -16.47
C VAL A 258 3.83 12.45 -17.41
N SER A 259 3.57 12.80 -18.67
CA SER A 259 4.58 12.80 -19.73
C SER A 259 5.68 13.85 -19.52
N ASN A 260 5.38 14.93 -18.78
CA ASN A 260 6.31 16.01 -18.45
C ASN A 260 6.27 16.25 -16.94
N ALA A 261 7.12 15.52 -16.23
CA ALA A 261 7.12 15.46 -14.77
C ALA A 261 8.24 16.28 -14.12
N LEU A 262 9.05 17.03 -14.87
CA LEU A 262 10.10 17.87 -14.27
C LEU A 262 9.48 18.85 -13.27
N GLY A 263 10.08 18.95 -12.09
CA GLY A 263 9.58 19.73 -10.97
C GLY A 263 8.52 19.04 -10.11
N TYR A 264 7.95 17.90 -10.53
CA TYR A 264 7.00 17.18 -9.68
C TYR A 264 7.70 16.52 -8.49
N TRP A 265 7.16 16.75 -7.29
CA TRP A 265 7.66 16.23 -6.04
C TRP A 265 6.48 15.73 -5.17
N PRO A 266 5.93 14.54 -5.48
CA PRO A 266 4.97 13.89 -4.58
C PRO A 266 5.65 13.45 -3.29
N ALA A 267 4.98 13.63 -2.16
CA ALA A 267 5.52 13.22 -0.87
C ALA A 267 4.46 12.65 0.09
N PHE A 268 4.92 11.70 0.91
CA PHE A 268 4.25 11.21 2.10
C PHE A 268 5.24 11.28 3.26
N ARG A 269 4.92 12.12 4.25
CA ARG A 269 5.82 12.48 5.34
C ARG A 269 5.18 12.32 6.71
N ALA A 270 6.01 12.14 7.72
CA ALA A 270 5.67 12.30 9.13
C ALA A 270 6.53 13.42 9.74
N TYR A 271 5.88 14.50 10.21
CA TYR A 271 6.55 15.58 10.94
C TYR A 271 6.35 15.43 12.44
N GLY A 272 7.40 15.69 13.21
CA GLY A 272 7.27 15.79 14.66
C GLY A 272 6.26 16.86 15.06
N SER A 273 5.41 16.53 16.02
CA SER A 273 4.23 17.33 16.40
C SER A 273 4.52 18.79 16.71
N ALA A 274 5.68 19.10 17.31
CA ALA A 274 6.05 20.46 17.66
C ALA A 274 6.45 21.33 16.45
N TYR A 275 6.54 20.77 15.23
CA TYR A 275 6.72 21.55 14.01
C TYR A 275 5.47 22.33 13.62
N ARG A 276 4.27 21.82 13.94
CA ARG A 276 3.01 22.47 13.58
C ARG A 276 2.89 23.84 14.25
N GLY A 277 2.87 24.89 13.44
CA GLY A 277 2.83 26.27 13.92
C GLY A 277 4.18 26.82 14.41
N ASN A 278 5.27 26.06 14.29
CA ASN A 278 6.61 26.48 14.68
C ASN A 278 7.67 25.97 13.69
N LEU A 279 7.88 26.73 12.61
CA LEU A 279 8.85 26.39 11.57
C LEU A 279 10.30 26.31 12.09
N GLY A 280 10.61 26.97 13.22
CA GLY A 280 11.94 26.94 13.82
C GLY A 280 12.27 25.65 14.59
N ALA A 281 11.32 24.73 14.73
CA ALA A 281 11.55 23.43 15.35
C ALA A 281 12.30 22.45 14.43
N TRP A 282 12.28 22.69 13.12
CA TRP A 282 12.98 21.86 12.15
C TRP A 282 14.50 22.15 12.15
N PRO A 283 15.38 21.13 12.04
CA PRO A 283 15.09 19.70 11.87
C PRO A 283 15.05 18.95 13.20
N ALA A 284 15.33 19.62 14.32
CA ALA A 284 15.50 18.99 15.63
C ALA A 284 14.29 18.14 16.07
N VAL A 285 13.09 18.56 15.68
CA VAL A 285 11.82 17.88 15.98
C VAL A 285 11.56 16.62 15.14
N GLY A 286 12.43 16.30 14.18
CA GLY A 286 12.26 15.13 13.33
C GLY A 286 11.29 15.35 12.16
N GLU A 287 11.72 14.90 10.99
CA GLU A 287 10.89 14.70 9.80
C GLU A 287 11.31 13.38 9.16
N ALA A 288 10.36 12.48 8.97
CA ALA A 288 10.55 11.25 8.22
C ALA A 288 9.82 11.35 6.88
N ASP A 289 10.59 11.36 5.80
CA ASP A 289 10.10 11.26 4.43
C ASP A 289 9.90 9.77 4.12
N ILE A 290 8.66 9.29 4.26
CA ILE A 290 8.30 7.88 4.09
C ILE A 290 8.26 7.51 2.61
N MET A 291 7.94 8.48 1.75
CA MET A 291 8.06 8.40 0.31
C MET A 291 8.25 9.81 -0.25
N GLU A 292 9.29 10.00 -1.05
CA GLU A 292 9.41 11.13 -1.96
C GLU A 292 9.70 10.65 -3.38
N GLY A 293 8.83 11.03 -4.31
CA GLY A 293 9.10 10.91 -5.73
C GLY A 293 9.68 12.22 -6.25
N VAL A 294 10.40 12.16 -7.37
CA VAL A 294 11.01 13.36 -7.94
C VAL A 294 11.08 13.30 -9.46
N ASN A 295 10.70 14.39 -10.13
CA ASN A 295 10.81 14.56 -11.57
C ASN A 295 10.12 13.46 -12.40
N GLY A 296 9.14 12.74 -11.82
CA GLY A 296 8.46 11.57 -12.42
C GLY A 296 9.38 10.39 -12.72
N ARG A 297 10.50 10.28 -12.01
CA ARG A 297 11.38 9.12 -12.09
C ARG A 297 10.71 7.92 -11.46
N ALA A 298 10.88 6.73 -12.05
CA ALA A 298 10.48 5.44 -11.48
C ALA A 298 11.36 5.05 -10.28
N GLN A 299 11.40 5.93 -9.27
CA GLN A 299 12.28 5.92 -8.13
C GLN A 299 11.57 6.54 -6.92
N SER A 300 12.01 6.17 -5.73
CA SER A 300 11.58 6.73 -4.45
C SER A 300 12.81 7.02 -3.59
N SER A 301 12.72 8.00 -2.70
CA SER A 301 13.69 8.23 -1.64
C SER A 301 13.01 8.26 -0.29
N GLU A 302 13.69 7.72 0.71
CA GLU A 302 13.25 7.71 2.10
C GLU A 302 14.33 8.33 2.99
N THR A 303 13.93 9.28 3.83
CA THR A 303 14.88 10.16 4.51
C THR A 303 14.45 10.43 5.95
N LEU A 304 15.41 10.50 6.87
CA LEU A 304 15.21 11.07 8.20
C LEU A 304 15.99 12.39 8.32
N HIS A 305 15.26 13.48 8.59
CA HIS A 305 15.81 14.77 8.97
C HIS A 305 15.80 14.92 10.49
N CYS A 306 16.92 15.37 11.06
CA CYS A 306 17.11 15.47 12.50
C CYS A 306 18.31 16.34 12.91
N GLY A 307 18.35 16.73 14.19
CA GLY A 307 19.49 17.45 14.75
C GLY A 307 19.51 18.94 14.40
N THR A 308 20.54 19.40 13.69
CA THR A 308 20.78 20.83 13.46
C THR A 308 21.19 21.12 12.03
N VAL A 309 20.81 22.30 11.53
CA VAL A 309 21.25 22.79 10.22
C VAL A 309 22.34 23.87 10.30
N PRO A 310 23.21 23.97 9.28
CA PRO A 310 23.45 22.95 8.24
C PRO A 310 24.30 21.78 8.78
N GLY A 311 24.21 20.63 8.13
CA GLY A 311 24.92 19.40 8.48
C GLY A 311 24.32 18.72 9.71
N GLY A 312 24.98 18.90 10.86
CA GLY A 312 24.59 18.21 12.08
C GLY A 312 24.65 16.69 11.96
N ASN A 313 23.96 16.02 12.87
CA ASN A 313 23.97 14.56 13.00
C ASN A 313 23.38 13.84 11.78
N CYS A 314 22.48 14.51 11.05
CA CYS A 314 21.69 13.90 9.98
C CYS A 314 22.10 14.41 8.60
N GLY A 315 23.14 15.24 8.49
CA GLY A 315 23.69 15.66 7.18
C GLY A 315 22.81 16.67 6.44
N GLU A 316 22.18 17.56 7.17
CA GLU A 316 21.25 18.56 6.66
C GLU A 316 21.89 19.50 5.64
N TYR A 317 21.20 19.91 4.56
CA TYR A 317 19.78 19.73 4.27
C TYR A 317 19.45 18.44 3.51
N ASN A 318 20.39 17.49 3.37
CA ASN A 318 20.14 16.25 2.64
C ASN A 318 19.41 15.20 3.49
N GLY A 319 19.55 15.25 4.82
CA GLY A 319 19.05 14.24 5.72
C GLY A 319 19.76 12.89 5.59
N MET A 320 19.37 11.95 6.46
CA MET A 320 19.80 10.55 6.38
C MET A 320 18.98 9.81 5.34
N THR A 321 19.38 9.95 4.08
CA THR A 321 18.63 9.47 2.92
C THR A 321 19.11 8.11 2.40
N SER A 322 18.17 7.32 1.90
CA SER A 322 18.41 6.14 1.06
C SER A 322 19.09 6.50 -0.28
N GLY A 323 19.00 7.77 -0.69
CA GLY A 323 19.14 8.16 -2.09
C GLY A 323 17.99 7.63 -2.94
N LEU A 324 18.06 7.83 -4.26
CA LEU A 324 17.02 7.39 -5.18
C LEU A 324 17.06 5.87 -5.41
N GLY A 325 16.19 5.14 -4.72
CA GLY A 325 15.93 3.71 -4.90
C GLY A 325 15.03 3.43 -6.09
N THR A 326 15.09 2.21 -6.64
CA THR A 326 14.26 1.80 -7.79
C THR A 326 12.81 1.56 -7.37
N CYS A 327 11.86 2.10 -8.14
CA CYS A 327 10.46 1.74 -8.06
C CYS A 327 9.83 1.77 -9.45
N GLY A 328 9.92 0.65 -10.16
CA GLY A 328 9.75 0.57 -11.63
C GLY A 328 8.37 0.95 -12.15
N ASP A 329 7.33 0.73 -11.36
CA ASP A 329 5.92 0.92 -11.70
C ASP A 329 5.19 1.86 -10.74
N CYS A 330 5.92 2.62 -9.92
CA CYS A 330 5.42 3.63 -8.97
C CYS A 330 4.37 4.60 -9.54
N GLN A 331 4.48 4.95 -10.84
CA GLN A 331 3.55 5.84 -11.53
C GLN A 331 2.34 5.10 -12.11
N THR A 332 2.44 3.80 -12.35
CA THR A 332 1.42 3.00 -13.04
C THR A 332 0.62 2.10 -12.11
N ALA A 333 1.14 1.81 -10.92
CA ALA A 333 0.53 0.96 -9.91
C ALA A 333 0.57 1.62 -8.53
N TYR A 334 -0.27 1.14 -7.62
CA TYR A 334 -0.17 1.49 -6.22
C TYR A 334 0.92 0.65 -5.56
N HIS A 335 1.71 1.29 -4.71
CA HIS A 335 2.67 0.64 -3.84
C HIS A 335 2.42 1.03 -2.40
N THR A 336 2.72 0.12 -1.47
CA THR A 336 2.59 0.38 -0.03
C THR A 336 3.91 0.91 0.50
N TYR A 337 3.92 2.18 0.91
CA TYR A 337 5.05 2.81 1.59
C TYR A 337 4.81 2.76 3.08
N ALA A 338 5.83 2.41 3.85
CA ALA A 338 5.72 2.44 5.30
C ALA A 338 7.03 2.80 5.97
N GLU A 339 6.92 3.45 7.12
CA GLU A 339 7.96 3.48 8.13
C GLU A 339 7.54 2.63 9.33
N VAL A 340 8.52 1.96 9.94
CA VAL A 340 8.36 1.24 11.21
C VAL A 340 9.36 1.81 12.21
N ILE A 341 8.84 2.55 13.18
CA ILE A 341 9.58 3.04 14.34
C ILE A 341 9.62 1.92 15.38
N ASP A 342 10.81 1.41 15.67
CA ASP A 342 11.05 0.25 16.53
C ASP A 342 11.84 0.64 17.77
N ARG A 343 11.10 0.79 18.87
CA ARG A 343 11.62 1.16 20.20
C ARG A 343 11.72 -0.04 21.14
N THR A 344 11.67 -1.26 20.59
CA THR A 344 11.84 -2.51 21.35
C THR A 344 13.32 -2.86 21.57
N LEU A 345 14.19 -2.26 20.76
CA LEU A 345 15.62 -2.51 20.74
C LEU A 345 16.36 -1.50 21.61
N SER A 346 17.56 -1.87 22.08
CA SER A 346 18.45 -0.94 22.78
C SER A 346 19.12 0.07 21.85
N ASP A 347 19.20 -0.25 20.55
CA ASP A 347 19.56 0.66 19.46
C ASP A 347 18.28 0.82 18.64
N GLU A 348 17.45 1.79 19.04
CA GLU A 348 16.18 2.05 18.38
C GLU A 348 16.40 2.32 16.88
N GLN A 349 15.40 2.03 16.06
CA GLN A 349 15.56 2.14 14.60
C GLN A 349 14.26 2.55 13.92
N ILE A 350 14.39 3.22 12.78
CA ILE A 350 13.32 3.44 11.80
C ILE A 350 13.68 2.60 10.58
N ARG A 351 12.73 1.78 10.13
CA ARG A 351 12.86 0.98 8.90
C ARG A 351 11.84 1.49 7.89
N PHE A 352 12.30 1.83 6.70
CA PHE A 352 11.42 2.21 5.60
C PHE A 352 11.24 1.04 4.65
N THR A 353 10.01 0.85 4.19
CA THR A 353 9.65 -0.27 3.31
C THR A 353 8.79 0.17 2.14
N ILE A 354 8.99 -0.49 1.00
CA ILE A 354 8.09 -0.45 -0.16
C ILE A 354 7.59 -1.88 -0.38
N ASP A 355 6.27 -2.06 -0.39
CA ASP A 355 5.61 -3.36 -0.51
C ASP A 355 6.13 -4.40 0.50
N GLY A 356 6.35 -3.94 1.73
CA GLY A 356 6.89 -4.75 2.83
C GLY A 356 8.38 -5.10 2.70
N GLN A 357 9.06 -4.71 1.63
CA GLN A 357 10.50 -4.88 1.48
C GLN A 357 11.23 -3.69 2.08
N GLN A 358 12.14 -3.91 3.03
CA GLN A 358 12.95 -2.84 3.60
C GLN A 358 13.88 -2.26 2.54
N VAL A 359 13.71 -0.97 2.26
CA VAL A 359 14.51 -0.20 1.31
C VAL A 359 15.54 0.67 2.02
N TRP A 360 15.26 1.08 3.26
CA TRP A 360 16.14 1.93 4.05
C TRP A 360 16.02 1.71 5.55
N GLN A 361 17.04 2.12 6.29
CA GLN A 361 17.07 2.03 7.75
C GLN A 361 17.96 3.12 8.34
N VAL A 362 17.47 3.72 9.42
CA VAL A 362 18.24 4.62 10.29
C VAL A 362 18.19 4.10 11.73
N ARG A 363 19.33 4.13 12.42
CA ARG A 363 19.50 3.65 13.80
C ARG A 363 19.88 4.80 14.72
N GLU A 364 19.43 4.72 15.96
CA GLU A 364 19.77 5.67 17.04
C GLU A 364 21.29 5.88 17.14
N SER A 365 22.07 4.81 17.10
CA SER A 365 23.53 4.85 17.15
C SER A 365 24.19 5.66 16.02
N GLN A 366 23.52 5.87 14.88
CA GLN A 366 24.06 6.66 13.77
C GLN A 366 23.96 8.17 14.02
N VAL A 367 22.93 8.61 14.75
CA VAL A 367 22.66 10.04 14.99
C VAL A 367 22.94 10.46 16.44
N GLY A 368 23.05 9.51 17.36
CA GLY A 368 23.25 9.73 18.79
C GLY A 368 21.94 9.89 19.57
N VAL A 369 21.93 9.33 20.78
CA VAL A 369 20.76 9.22 21.67
C VAL A 369 19.99 10.53 21.85
N SER A 370 20.67 11.64 22.15
CA SER A 370 19.99 12.92 22.38
C SER A 370 19.30 13.46 21.14
N THR A 371 19.89 13.26 19.97
CA THR A 371 19.31 13.68 18.68
C THR A 371 18.14 12.78 18.33
N TRP A 372 18.29 11.46 18.52
CA TRP A 372 17.24 10.49 18.28
C TRP A 372 16.00 10.77 19.13
N GLN A 373 16.18 10.93 20.45
CA GLN A 373 15.09 11.23 21.37
C GLN A 373 14.37 12.54 21.00
N ALA A 374 15.12 13.56 20.59
CA ALA A 374 14.53 14.83 20.18
C ALA A 374 13.71 14.74 18.88
N ALA A 375 14.08 13.82 17.98
CA ALA A 375 13.46 13.66 16.67
C ALA A 375 12.39 12.56 16.59
N VAL A 376 12.42 11.55 17.47
CA VAL A 376 11.62 10.31 17.36
C VAL A 376 10.72 10.07 18.58
N ASP A 377 11.12 10.47 19.79
CA ASP A 377 10.44 10.09 21.04
C ASP A 377 9.22 10.99 21.37
N HIS A 378 8.41 11.29 20.37
CA HIS A 378 7.20 12.10 20.51
C HIS A 378 6.18 11.76 19.44
N GLY A 379 5.01 12.41 19.50
CA GLY A 379 4.00 12.29 18.47
C GLY A 379 4.41 12.93 17.15
N PHE A 380 3.96 12.34 16.06
CA PHE A 380 4.04 12.84 14.70
C PHE A 380 2.65 13.17 14.16
N TYR A 381 2.60 14.01 13.14
CA TYR A 381 1.45 14.14 12.24
C TYR A 381 1.86 13.79 10.81
N LEU A 382 0.88 13.32 10.04
CA LEU A 382 1.08 12.85 8.68
C LEU A 382 0.83 13.98 7.69
N VAL A 383 1.58 14.01 6.60
CA VAL A 383 1.40 14.94 5.49
C VAL A 383 1.44 14.20 4.17
N PHE A 384 0.47 14.51 3.31
CA PHE A 384 0.52 14.19 1.88
C PHE A 384 0.53 15.49 1.11
N ASP A 385 1.46 15.63 0.17
CA ASP A 385 1.52 16.78 -0.72
C ASP A 385 2.02 16.40 -2.11
N LEU A 386 1.69 17.28 -3.07
CA LEU A 386 2.24 17.24 -4.40
C LEU A 386 2.92 18.58 -4.69
N ALA A 387 4.15 18.72 -4.26
CA ALA A 387 4.96 19.91 -4.48
C ALA A 387 5.36 20.09 -5.95
N ILE A 388 5.56 21.35 -6.36
CA ILE A 388 6.02 21.70 -7.71
C ILE A 388 7.24 22.62 -7.62
N GLY A 389 8.37 22.17 -8.18
CA GLY A 389 9.64 22.89 -8.13
C GLY A 389 10.35 22.68 -6.80
N GLY A 390 11.17 23.65 -6.38
CA GLY A 390 11.95 23.56 -5.14
C GLY A 390 13.32 22.90 -5.28
N GLY A 391 14.07 22.96 -4.19
CA GLY A 391 15.47 22.55 -4.13
C GLY A 391 15.71 21.08 -4.49
N TYR A 392 14.79 20.17 -4.13
CA TYR A 392 14.99 18.75 -4.36
C TYR A 392 14.88 18.35 -5.84
N PRO A 393 13.79 18.65 -6.57
CA PRO A 393 13.74 18.44 -8.01
C PRO A 393 14.89 19.09 -8.78
N ASN A 394 15.30 20.29 -8.37
CA ASN A 394 16.40 21.02 -9.01
C ASN A 394 17.75 20.32 -8.83
N THR A 395 18.05 19.87 -7.60
CA THR A 395 19.30 19.15 -7.29
C THR A 395 19.41 17.84 -8.07
N VAL A 396 18.32 17.06 -8.15
CA VAL A 396 18.29 15.77 -8.86
C VAL A 396 18.40 15.92 -10.39
N CYS A 397 18.17 17.11 -10.93
CA CYS A 397 18.30 17.39 -12.36
C CYS A 397 19.76 17.64 -12.82
N ASP A 398 20.74 17.72 -11.92
CA ASP A 398 22.17 17.89 -12.25
C ASP A 398 22.48 19.09 -13.17
N ARG A 399 21.66 20.15 -13.12
CA ARG A 399 21.82 21.36 -13.94
C ARG A 399 21.54 22.61 -13.11
N SER A 400 22.58 23.44 -12.97
CA SER A 400 22.67 24.63 -12.13
C SER A 400 21.91 25.86 -12.63
N ASP A 401 20.81 25.70 -13.38
CA ASP A 401 20.02 26.83 -13.86
C ASP A 401 18.56 26.79 -13.37
N ASP A 402 18.21 27.79 -12.56
CA ASP A 402 16.87 28.15 -12.06
C ASP A 402 15.86 28.53 -13.19
N SER A 403 16.14 28.16 -14.45
CA SER A 403 15.47 28.70 -15.63
C SER A 403 14.37 27.80 -16.21
N ARG A 404 14.08 26.63 -15.63
CA ARG A 404 13.00 25.76 -16.12
C ARG A 404 12.08 25.30 -15.01
N ARG A 405 11.24 26.25 -14.58
CA ARG A 405 9.88 25.97 -14.09
C ARG A 405 9.20 24.96 -15.04
N PRO A 406 8.34 24.05 -14.56
CA PRO A 406 7.62 23.15 -15.45
C PRO A 406 6.85 23.95 -16.51
N THR A 407 7.26 23.79 -17.78
CA THR A 407 6.85 24.63 -18.92
C THR A 407 5.56 24.17 -19.58
N SER A 408 5.01 23.02 -19.18
CA SER A 408 3.82 22.46 -19.81
C SER A 408 2.63 22.44 -18.87
N PRO A 409 1.40 22.71 -19.37
CA PRO A 409 0.19 22.41 -18.64
C PRO A 409 0.05 20.89 -18.56
N SER A 410 0.37 20.32 -17.41
CA SER A 410 0.05 18.93 -17.10
C SER A 410 -0.81 18.89 -15.84
N THR A 411 -1.85 18.07 -15.88
CA THR A 411 -2.62 17.66 -14.71
C THR A 411 -2.01 16.36 -14.24
N ALA A 412 -1.53 16.31 -13.00
CA ALA A 412 -1.05 15.07 -12.42
C ALA A 412 -1.68 14.87 -11.06
N THR A 413 -1.98 13.61 -10.76
CA THR A 413 -2.63 13.23 -9.53
C THR A 413 -1.75 12.22 -8.81
N ALA A 414 -1.36 12.54 -7.57
CA ALA A 414 -0.96 11.52 -6.62
C ALA A 414 -2.22 10.97 -5.95
N THR A 415 -2.36 9.66 -5.89
CA THR A 415 -3.54 9.02 -5.29
C THR A 415 -3.12 8.17 -4.10
N SER A 416 -3.72 8.37 -2.93
CA SER A 416 -3.46 7.56 -1.74
C SER A 416 -4.72 6.90 -1.20
N THR A 417 -4.54 5.73 -0.57
CA THR A 417 -5.60 4.88 0.00
C THR A 417 -5.37 4.65 1.48
#